data_AF-A0A0Q7W761-F1
#
_entry.id   AF-A0A0Q7W761-F1
#
_cell.length_a   1.000
_cell.length_b   1.000
_cell.length_c   1.000
_cell.angle_alpha   90.00
_cell.angle_beta   90.00
_cell.angle_gamma   90.00
#
_symmetry.space_group_name_H-M   'P 1'
#
loop_
_entity.id
_entity.type
_entity.pdbx_description
1 polymer ?
#
loop_
_entity_poly.entity_id
_entity_poly.type
_entity_poly.pdbx_seq_one_letter_code
_entity_poly.pdbx_strand_id
1 'polypeptide(L)' 'MQVTTGWNDLSKEEQTALKRLNRGPYPELDKTLGQRLIELGLVEDRPRGIGINRAGRELVIGTLLAARDAQPSED' A
#
# COMPACT_ATOMS: atom_id res chain seq x y z
N MET A 1 8.11 -5.89 -19.55
CA MET A 1 7.14 -4.82 -19.24
C MET A 1 6.70 -5.03 -17.80
N GLN A 2 7.02 -4.12 -16.89
CA GLN A 2 6.51 -4.22 -15.52
C GLN A 2 5.06 -3.74 -15.55
N VAL A 3 4.12 -4.61 -15.22
CA VAL A 3 2.69 -4.26 -15.14
C VAL A 3 2.51 -3.35 -13.94
N THR A 4 1.91 -2.19 -14.13
CA THR A 4 1.58 -1.28 -13.02
C THR A 4 0.39 -1.87 -12.24
N THR A 5 0.61 -2.24 -10.98
CA THR A 5 -0.46 -2.75 -10.09
C THR A 5 -1.39 -1.63 -9.64
N GLY A 6 -2.69 -1.76 -9.92
CA GLY A 6 -3.73 -0.86 -9.45
C GLY A 6 -4.30 -1.26 -8.08
N TRP A 7 -5.01 -0.33 -7.42
CA TRP A 7 -5.56 -0.57 -6.08
C TRP A 7 -6.55 -1.73 -6.02
N ASN A 8 -7.37 -1.88 -7.06
CA ASN A 8 -8.40 -2.91 -7.14
C ASN A 8 -7.84 -4.29 -7.53
N ASP A 9 -6.57 -4.37 -7.95
CA ASP A 9 -5.88 -5.63 -8.21
C ASP A 9 -5.34 -6.27 -6.93
N LEU A 10 -5.31 -5.50 -5.83
CA LEU A 10 -4.81 -5.93 -4.53
C LEU A 10 -5.91 -6.62 -3.70
N SER A 11 -5.51 -7.64 -2.96
CA SER A 11 -6.34 -8.24 -1.92
C SER A 11 -6.65 -7.24 -0.79
N LYS A 12 -7.68 -7.53 0.02
CA LYS A 12 -8.01 -6.67 1.18
C LYS A 12 -6.89 -6.62 2.22
N GLU A 13 -6.15 -7.70 2.36
CA GLU A 13 -5.00 -7.79 3.27
C GLU A 13 -3.83 -6.92 2.76
N GLU A 14 -3.52 -7.00 1.46
CA GLU A 14 -2.50 -6.16 0.81
C GLU A 14 -2.85 -4.67 0.92
N GLN A 15 -4.10 -4.31 0.63
CA GLN A 15 -4.63 -2.95 0.80
C GLN A 15 -4.46 -2.44 2.24
N THR A 16 -4.79 -3.29 3.21
CA THR A 16 -4.69 -2.95 4.64
C THR A 16 -3.25 -2.77 5.07
N ALA A 17 -2.35 -3.67 4.64
CA ALA A 17 -0.93 -3.58 4.92
C ALA A 17 -0.30 -2.31 4.34
N LEU A 18 -0.61 -1.96 3.09
CA LEU A 18 -0.12 -0.71 2.48
C LEU A 18 -0.62 0.54 3.24
N LYS A 19 -1.90 0.57 3.63
CA LYS A 19 -2.43 1.66 4.47
C LYS A 19 -1.72 1.74 5.82
N ARG A 20 -1.39 0.61 6.45
CA ARG A 20 -0.67 0.57 7.73
C ARG A 20 0.77 1.04 7.57
N LEU A 21 1.49 0.52 6.57
CA LEU A 21 2.87 0.93 6.27
C LEU A 21 2.97 2.41 5.88
N ASN A 22 1.96 2.98 5.23
CA ASN A 22 1.90 4.40 4.92
C ASN A 22 1.81 5.28 6.19
N ARG A 23 1.29 4.74 7.31
CA ARG A 23 1.21 5.43 8.60
C ARG A 23 2.47 5.29 9.45
N GLY A 24 3.34 4.33 9.14
CA GLY A 24 4.57 4.08 9.90
C GLY A 24 5.02 2.61 9.85
N PRO A 25 6.02 2.25 10.68
CA PRO A 25 6.52 0.87 10.77
C PRO A 25 5.40 -0.14 11.07
N TYR A 26 5.50 -1.34 10.48
CA TYR A 26 4.56 -2.43 10.71
C TYR A 26 5.29 -3.72 11.15
N PRO A 27 5.67 -3.84 12.45
CA PRO A 27 6.45 -4.97 12.94
C PRO A 27 5.75 -6.33 12.85
N GLU A 28 4.41 -6.33 12.91
CA GLU A 28 3.57 -7.53 12.85
C GLU A 28 3.16 -7.91 11.40
N LEU A 29 3.77 -7.28 10.39
CA LEU A 29 3.50 -7.62 9.00
C LEU A 29 3.89 -9.08 8.75
N ASP A 30 2.93 -9.88 8.28
CA ASP A 30 3.18 -11.26 7.86
C ASP A 30 4.27 -11.30 6.78
N LYS A 31 5.19 -12.27 6.89
CA LYS A 31 6.35 -12.37 5.99
C LYS A 31 5.94 -12.68 4.55
N THR A 32 4.92 -13.52 4.35
CA THR A 32 4.43 -13.88 3.03
C THR A 32 3.75 -12.68 2.38
N LEU A 33 2.94 -11.95 3.15
CA LEU A 33 2.32 -10.71 2.70
C LEU A 33 3.36 -9.63 2.35
N GLY A 34 4.40 -9.48 3.19
CA GLY A 34 5.52 -8.59 2.92
C GLY A 34 6.26 -8.93 1.63
N GLN A 35 6.62 -10.21 1.45
CA GLN A 35 7.29 -10.69 0.24
C GLN A 35 6.44 -10.45 -1.02
N ARG A 36 5.13 -10.72 -0.93
CA ARG A 36 4.19 -10.46 -2.01
C ARG A 36 4.16 -8.97 -2.41
N LEU A 37 4.13 -8.07 -1.44
CA LEU A 37 4.15 -6.63 -1.70
C LEU A 37 5.49 -6.15 -2.30
N ILE A 38 6.61 -6.82 -1.99
CA ILE A 38 7.92 -6.58 -2.60
C ILE A 38 7.89 -7.01 -4.08
N GLU A 39 7.33 -8.18 -4.37
CA GLU A 39 7.17 -8.68 -5.76
C GLU A 39 6.29 -7.76 -6.61
N LEU A 40 5.27 -7.16 -6.00
CA LEU A 40 4.42 -6.14 -6.64
C LEU A 40 5.13 -4.78 -6.79
N GLY A 41 6.31 -4.60 -6.22
CA GLY A 41 7.09 -3.37 -6.29
C GLY A 41 6.50 -2.21 -5.49
N LEU A 42 5.66 -2.47 -4.49
CA LEU A 42 4.96 -1.45 -3.69
C LEU A 42 5.65 -1.18 -2.34
N VAL A 43 6.46 -2.11 -1.87
CA VAL A 43 7.28 -1.99 -0.67
C VAL A 43 8.69 -2.50 -0.97
N GLU A 44 9.62 -2.24 -0.06
CA GLU A 44 11.01 -2.70 -0.16
C GLU A 44 11.50 -3.22 1.20
N ASP A 45 12.39 -4.20 1.16
CA ASP A 45 13.11 -4.62 2.36
C ASP A 45 14.17 -3.56 2.72
N ARG A 46 14.29 -3.28 4.02
CA ARG A 46 15.21 -2.27 4.56
C ARG A 46 15.89 -2.83 5.81
N PRO A 47 17.02 -2.27 6.24
CA PRO A 47 17.71 -2.72 7.46
C PRO A 47 16.85 -2.72 8.74
N ARG A 48 15.76 -1.94 8.77
CA ARG A 48 14.82 -1.83 9.91
C ARG A 48 13.47 -2.54 9.67
N GLY A 49 13.42 -3.43 8.67
CA GLY A 49 12.22 -4.14 8.23
C GLY A 49 11.56 -3.50 7.01
N ILE A 50 10.53 -4.16 6.51
CA ILE A 50 9.82 -3.79 5.28
C ILE A 50 9.22 -2.38 5.41
N GLY A 51 9.46 -1.55 4.40
CA GLY A 51 8.95 -0.20 4.30
C GLY A 51 8.24 0.07 2.98
N ILE A 52 7.17 0.86 3.02
CA ILE A 52 6.51 1.32 1.79
C ILE A 52 7.45 2.23 0.99
N ASN A 53 7.52 1.98 -0.33
CA ASN A 53 8.33 2.78 -1.25
C ASN A 53 7.48 3.90 -1.87
N ARG A 54 8.04 4.64 -2.83
CA ARG A 54 7.33 5.75 -3.49
C ARG A 54 6.07 5.29 -4.22
N ALA A 55 6.15 4.23 -5.02
CA ALA A 55 5.02 3.73 -5.80
C ALA A 55 3.86 3.27 -4.89
N GLY A 56 4.18 2.55 -3.81
CA GLY A 56 3.18 2.16 -2.81
C GLY A 56 2.51 3.36 -2.14
N ARG A 57 3.28 4.39 -1.78
CA ARG A 57 2.73 5.61 -1.17
C ARG A 57 1.80 6.37 -2.11
N GLU A 58 2.23 6.55 -3.36
CA GLU A 58 1.42 7.22 -4.39
C GLU A 58 0.11 6.47 -4.63
N LEU A 59 0.16 5.13 -4.69
CA LEU A 59 -1.03 4.29 -4.82
C LEU A 59 -1.99 4.49 -3.64
N VAL A 60 -1.52 4.41 -2.40
CA VAL A 60 -2.35 4.60 -1.20
C VAL A 60 -2.96 6.00 -1.16
N ILE A 61 -2.15 7.05 -1.37
CA ILE A 61 -2.61 8.44 -1.33
C ILE A 61 -3.65 8.69 -2.42
N GLY A 62 -3.38 8.27 -3.65
CA GLY A 62 -4.30 8.41 -4.78
C GLY A 62 -5.66 7.77 -4.48
N THR A 63 -5.67 6.57 -3.91
CA THR A 63 -6.92 5.91 -3.48
C THR A 63 -7.64 6.68 -2.38
N LEU A 64 -6.94 7.15 -1.36
CA LEU A 64 -7.56 7.87 -0.23
C LEU A 64 -8.16 9.22 -0.68
N LEU A 65 -7.48 9.94 -1.57
CA LEU A 65 -7.98 11.18 -2.15
C LEU A 65 -9.20 10.94 -3.02
N ALA A 66 -9.15 9.95 -3.93
CA ALA A 66 -10.30 9.60 -4.76
C ALA A 66 -11.52 9.17 -3.92
N ALA A 67 -11.29 8.43 -2.83
CA ALA A 67 -12.37 8.06 -1.91
C ALA A 67 -12.97 9.28 -1.21
N ARG A 68 -12.14 10.23 -0.76
CA ARG A 68 -12.59 11.49 -0.15
C ARG A 68 -13.43 12.31 -1.13
N ASP A 69 -12.95 12.47 -2.35
CA ASP A 69 -13.62 13.31 -3.37
C ASP A 69 -14.92 12.66 -3.88
N ALA A 70 -15.09 11.35 -3.69
CA ALA A 70 -16.33 10.62 -3.99
C ALA A 70 -17.37 10.67 -2.84
N GLN A 71 -17.00 11.11 -1.64
CA GLN A 71 -17.98 11.35 -0.58
C GLN A 71 -18.64 12.71 -0.84
N PRO A 72 -19.99 12.78 -0.96
CA PRO A 72 -20.66 14.07 -1.02
C PRO A 72 -20.36 14.83 0.28
N SER A 73 -19.98 16.10 0.16
CA SER A 73 -19.91 17.02 1.29
C SER A 73 -21.28 17.02 1.98
N GLU A 74 -21.37 16.50 3.20
CA GLU A 74 -22.56 16.73 4.03
C GLU A 74 -22.47 18.17 4.55
N ASP A 75 -23.15 19.09 3.85
CA ASP A 75 -23.48 20.44 4.30
C ASP A 75 -24.94 20.50 4.79
#